data_AF-A0A946BNG2-F1
#
_entry.id   AF-A0A946BNG2-F1
#
_cell.length_a   1.000
_cell.length_b   1.000
_cell.length_c   1.000
_cell.angle_alpha   90.00
_cell.angle_beta   90.00
_cell.angle_gamma   90.00
#
_symmetry.space_group_name_H-M   'P 1'
#
loop_
_entity.id
_entity.type
_entity.pdbx_description
1 polymer ?
#
loop_
_entity_poly.entity_id
_entity_poly.type
_entity_poly.pdbx_seq_one_letter_code
_entity_poly.pdbx_strand_id
1 'polypeptide(L)'
;MDIAALLGFIGAVGMILAAMIAGGGVAPFVDNQSILIVFGGSFFAVMYTAPMPTFLASFKAMGKCFKPGLPKLDETVERMVELAGMARKDGMMALEGQPVPDK
;
A
#
# COMPACT_ATOMS: atom_id res chain seq x y z
N MET A 1 9.23 6.24 -3.21
CA MET A 1 7.90 6.85 -2.99
C MET A 1 7.26 6.95 -4.36
N ASP A 2 6.05 6.44 -4.51
CA ASP A 2 5.36 6.52 -5.79
C ASP A 2 4.71 7.90 -5.90
N ILE A 3 5.23 8.69 -6.84
CA ILE A 3 4.76 10.04 -7.14
C ILE A 3 3.30 9.99 -7.58
N ALA A 4 2.88 8.95 -8.31
CA ALA A 4 1.50 8.79 -8.74
C ALA A 4 0.57 8.52 -7.55
N ALA A 5 0.99 7.69 -6.58
CA ALA A 5 0.21 7.45 -5.36
C ALA A 5 0.05 8.72 -4.52
N LEU A 6 1.13 9.49 -4.34
CA LEU A 6 1.10 10.74 -3.57
C LEU A 6 0.26 11.81 -4.27
N LEU A 7 0.49 12.03 -5.57
CA LEU A 7 -0.19 13.05 -6.36
C LEU A 7 -1.67 12.69 -6.57
N GLY A 8 -1.99 11.41 -6.76
CA GLY A 8 -3.35 10.91 -6.86
C GLY A 8 -4.13 11.10 -5.55
N PHE A 9 -3.51 10.79 -4.40
CA PHE A 9 -4.12 11.03 -3.10
C PHE A 9 -4.40 12.51 -2.84
N ILE A 10 -3.40 13.37 -3.05
CA ILE A 10 -3.54 14.82 -2.87
C ILE A 10 -4.57 15.40 -3.86
N GLY A 11 -4.53 14.96 -5.12
CA GLY A 11 -5.47 15.38 -6.16
C GLY A 11 -6.92 15.00 -5.81
N ALA A 12 -7.16 13.78 -5.34
CA ALA A 12 -8.48 13.33 -4.94
C ALA A 12 -9.03 14.17 -3.78
N VAL A 13 -8.24 14.36 -2.71
CA VAL A 13 -8.63 15.19 -1.56
C VAL A 13 -8.86 16.64 -1.98
N GLY A 14 -7.98 17.19 -2.82
CA GLY A 14 -8.08 18.57 -3.32
C GLY A 14 -9.35 18.81 -4.15
N MET A 15 -9.71 17.89 -5.04
CA MET A 15 -10.93 18.01 -5.85
C MET A 15 -12.20 17.91 -4.99
N ILE A 16 -12.22 17.03 -3.98
CA ILE A 16 -13.33 16.93 -3.02
C ILE A 16 -13.48 18.25 -2.26
N LEU A 17 -12.40 18.79 -1.71
CA LEU A 17 -12.42 20.06 -0.98
C LEU A 17 -12.84 21.24 -1.87
N ALA A 18 -12.35 21.31 -3.11
CA ALA A 18 -12.74 22.34 -4.06
C ALA A 18 -14.24 22.30 -4.37
N ALA A 19 -14.81 21.09 -4.54
CA ALA A 19 -16.25 20.91 -4.75
C ALA A 19 -17.07 21.36 -3.52
N MET A 20 -16.61 21.04 -2.30
CA MET A 20 -17.29 21.45 -1.06
C MET A 20 -17.30 22.98 -0.89
N ILE A 21 -16.17 23.64 -1.20
CA ILE A 21 -16.06 25.10 -1.13
C ILE A 21 -16.98 25.75 -2.18
N ALA A 22 -16.97 25.26 -3.42
CA ALA A 22 -17.84 25.77 -4.48
C ALA A 22 -19.33 25.55 -4.20
N GLY A 23 -19.68 24.48 -3.49
CA GLY A 23 -21.06 24.10 -3.18
C GLY A 23 -21.69 24.80 -1.97
N GLY A 24 -20.98 25.71 -1.28
CA GLY A 24 -21.53 26.45 -0.12
C GLY A 24 -20.68 26.39 1.15
N GLY A 25 -19.45 25.85 1.08
CA GLY A 25 -18.50 25.82 2.19
C GLY A 25 -18.40 24.46 2.88
N VAL A 26 -17.38 24.29 3.72
CA VAL A 26 -17.03 22.99 4.34
C VAL A 26 -17.83 22.73 5.63
N ALA A 27 -18.35 23.78 6.28
CA ALA A 27 -19.04 23.67 7.57
C ALA A 27 -20.21 22.66 7.61
N PRO A 28 -21.07 22.54 6.57
CA PRO A 28 -22.16 21.57 6.57
C PRO A 28 -21.71 20.11 6.56
N PHE A 29 -20.46 19.83 6.18
CA PHE A 29 -19.93 18.48 6.04
C PHE A 29 -19.19 18.00 7.29
N VAL A 30 -19.00 18.87 8.29
CA VAL A 30 -18.33 18.54 9.56
C VAL A 30 -19.37 18.43 10.65
N ASP A 31 -19.94 17.24 10.78
CA ASP A 31 -20.90 16.89 11.82
C ASP A 31 -20.32 15.83 12.77
N ASN A 32 -20.44 16.09 14.08
CA ASN A 32 -19.85 15.24 15.11
C ASN A 32 -20.47 13.83 15.15
N GLN A 33 -21.77 13.72 14.85
CA GLN A 33 -22.45 12.42 14.83
C GLN A 33 -21.99 11.58 13.64
N SER A 34 -21.86 12.21 12.48
CA SER A 34 -21.38 11.60 11.24
C SER A 34 -19.94 11.11 11.38
N ILE A 35 -19.07 11.88 12.04
CA ILE A 35 -17.68 11.46 12.31
C ILE A 35 -17.64 10.21 13.19
N LEU A 36 -18.44 10.15 14.26
CA LEU A 36 -18.51 8.98 15.14
C LEU A 36 -18.97 7.72 14.41
N ILE A 37 -19.99 7.84 13.54
CA ILE A 37 -20.52 6.70 12.78
C ILE A 37 -19.51 6.24 11.73
N VAL A 38 -18.91 7.16 10.99
CA VAL A 38 -17.98 6.81 9.90
C VAL A 38 -16.67 6.26 10.46
N PHE A 39 -16.01 6.97 11.38
CA PHE A 39 -14.73 6.51 11.94
C PHE A 39 -14.91 5.36 12.92
N GLY A 40 -15.80 5.51 13.90
CA GLY A 40 -16.03 4.47 14.91
C GLY A 40 -16.66 3.22 14.29
N GLY A 41 -17.71 3.40 13.49
CA GLY A 41 -18.41 2.29 12.85
C GLY A 41 -17.52 1.52 11.87
N SER A 42 -16.79 2.20 10.99
CA SER A 42 -15.88 1.51 10.05
C SER A 42 -14.73 0.80 10.77
N PHE A 43 -14.17 1.39 11.83
CA PHE A 43 -13.10 0.78 12.61
C PHE A 43 -13.53 -0.57 13.20
N PHE A 44 -14.69 -0.60 13.88
CA PHE A 44 -15.22 -1.83 14.47
C PHE A 44 -15.74 -2.81 13.41
N ALA A 45 -16.32 -2.32 12.31
CA ALA A 45 -16.75 -3.18 11.20
C ALA A 45 -15.57 -3.91 10.56
N VAL A 46 -14.45 -3.22 10.30
CA VAL A 46 -13.24 -3.84 9.74
C VAL A 46 -12.62 -4.80 10.76
N MET A 47 -12.61 -4.46 12.04
CA MET A 47 -12.16 -5.36 13.10
C MET A 47 -13.03 -6.63 13.18
N TYR A 48 -14.32 -6.55 12.88
CA TYR A 48 -15.21 -7.71 12.80
C TYR A 48 -14.88 -8.63 11.61
N THR A 49 -14.44 -8.08 10.49
CA THR A 49 -14.16 -8.87 9.26
C THR A 49 -12.84 -9.65 9.29
N ALA A 50 -11.91 -9.35 10.19
CA ALA A 50 -10.57 -9.90 10.16
C ALA A 50 -10.10 -10.39 11.55
N PRO A 51 -9.32 -11.48 11.63
CA PRO A 51 -8.68 -11.88 12.88
C PRO A 51 -7.80 -10.76 13.45
N MET A 52 -7.76 -10.64 14.79
CA MET A 52 -7.04 -9.57 15.49
C MET A 52 -5.57 -9.38 15.05
N PRO A 53 -4.78 -10.44 14.80
CA PRO A 53 -3.41 -10.29 14.30
C PRO A 53 -3.32 -9.60 12.93
N THR A 54 -4.27 -9.92 12.03
CA THR A 54 -4.34 -9.34 10.69
C THR A 54 -4.75 -7.87 10.74
N PHE A 55 -5.70 -7.53 11.60
CA PHE A 55 -6.13 -6.14 11.81
C PHE A 55 -4.97 -5.27 12.30
N LEU A 56 -4.22 -5.72 13.31
CA LEU A 56 -3.05 -4.98 13.81
C LEU A 56 -1.92 -4.89 12.76
N ALA A 57 -1.71 -5.94 11.96
CA ALA A 57 -0.73 -5.92 10.87
C ALA A 57 -1.11 -4.95 9.74
N SER A 58 -2.40 -4.71 9.52
CA SER A 58 -2.88 -3.81 8.45
C SER A 58 -2.42 -2.35 8.65
N PHE A 59 -2.32 -1.87 9.89
CA PHE A 59 -1.78 -0.54 10.20
C PHE A 59 -0.30 -0.42 9.81
N LYS A 60 0.48 -1.49 10.00
CA LYS A 60 1.88 -1.54 9.57
C LYS A 60 1.98 -1.60 8.04
N ALA A 61 1.07 -2.32 7.39
CA ALA A 61 1.00 -2.43 5.94
C ALA A 61 0.58 -1.12 5.25
N MET A 62 -0.26 -0.31 5.88
CA MET A 62 -0.69 1.00 5.36
C MET A 62 0.49 1.93 5.02
N GLY A 63 1.57 1.88 5.82
CA GLY A 63 2.79 2.64 5.55
C GLY A 63 3.50 2.25 4.25
N LYS A 64 3.31 1.02 3.74
CA LYS A 64 3.88 0.58 2.46
C LYS A 64 3.18 1.22 1.26
N CYS A 65 1.93 1.68 1.38
CA CYS A 65 1.24 2.36 0.28
C CYS A 65 1.92 3.65 -0.17
N PHE A 66 2.58 4.37 0.74
CA PHE A 66 3.33 5.60 0.42
C PHE A 66 4.80 5.35 0.06
N LYS A 67 5.31 4.14 0.32
CA LYS A 67 6.65 3.68 -0.04
C LYS A 67 6.56 2.30 -0.69
N PRO A 68 6.12 2.20 -1.96
CA PRO A 68 6.25 0.96 -2.68
C PRO A 68 7.73 0.66 -2.83
N GLY A 69 8.21 -0.29 -2.05
CA GLY A 69 9.51 -0.93 -2.25
C GLY A 69 9.35 -2.04 -3.28
N LEU A 70 8.78 -1.73 -4.46
CA LEU A 70 8.83 -2.69 -5.54
C LEU A 70 10.29 -2.77 -6.01
N PRO A 71 10.90 -3.96 -5.99
CA PRO A 71 12.14 -4.19 -6.73
C PRO A 71 11.90 -3.78 -8.19
N LYS A 72 12.90 -3.15 -8.82
CA LYS A 72 12.79 -2.84 -10.25
C LYS A 72 12.60 -4.16 -11.00
N LEU A 73 11.50 -4.26 -11.73
CA LEU A 73 11.13 -5.45 -12.50
C LEU A 73 12.27 -5.93 -13.39
N ASP A 74 12.99 -5.00 -14.03
CA ASP A 74 14.12 -5.31 -14.90
C ASP A 74 15.27 -6.01 -14.15
N GLU A 75 15.65 -5.48 -12.98
CA GLU A 75 16.70 -6.07 -12.12
C GLU A 75 16.28 -7.46 -11.61
N THR A 76 14.99 -7.65 -11.30
CA THR A 76 14.45 -8.96 -10.90
C THR A 76 14.47 -9.97 -12.06
N VAL A 77 14.14 -9.54 -13.28
CA VAL A 77 14.14 -10.40 -14.46
C VAL A 77 15.55 -10.84 -14.82
N GLU A 78 16.51 -9.91 -14.87
CA GLU A 78 17.93 -10.24 -15.10
C GLU A 78 18.43 -11.24 -14.05
N ARG A 79 18.10 -10.99 -12.78
CA ARG A 79 18.49 -11.89 -11.70
C ARG A 79 17.88 -13.29 -11.82
N MET A 80 16.62 -13.39 -12.24
CA MET A 80 15.99 -14.70 -12.49
C MET A 80 16.67 -15.46 -13.63
N VAL A 81 17.10 -14.78 -14.70
CA VAL A 81 17.83 -15.40 -15.80
C VAL A 81 19.21 -15.90 -15.34
N GLU A 82 19.92 -15.12 -14.53
CA GLU A 82 21.21 -15.55 -13.94
C GLU A 82 21.07 -16.78 -13.06
N LEU A 83 20.08 -16.79 -12.16
CA LEU A 83 19.80 -17.92 -11.27
C LEU A 83 19.41 -19.16 -12.07
N ALA A 84 18.58 -19.03 -13.10
CA ALA A 84 18.24 -20.13 -14.01
C ALA A 84 19.48 -20.67 -14.75
N GLY A 85 20.40 -19.78 -15.15
CA GLY A 85 21.67 -20.14 -15.76
C GLY A 85 22.57 -20.96 -14.83
N MET A 86 22.73 -20.52 -13.57
CA MET A 86 23.49 -21.24 -12.54
C MET A 86 22.87 -22.60 -12.22
N ALA A 87 21.54 -22.66 -12.03
CA ALA A 87 20.84 -23.92 -11.76
C ALA A 87 21.04 -24.95 -12.88
N ARG A 88 21.10 -24.49 -14.14
CA ARG A 88 21.29 -25.36 -15.31
C ARG A 88 22.72 -25.87 -15.46
N LYS A 89 23.73 -25.08 -15.07
CA LYS A 89 25.15 -25.45 -15.21
C LYS A 89 25.68 -26.20 -13.99
N ASP A 90 25.40 -25.67 -12.80
CA ASP A 90 26.02 -26.07 -11.55
C ASP A 90 25.04 -26.84 -10.63
N GLY A 91 23.79 -27.01 -11.08
CA GLY A 91 22.74 -27.73 -10.36
C GLY A 91 22.04 -26.90 -9.28
N MET A 92 21.01 -27.46 -8.66
CA MET A 92 20.15 -26.74 -7.71
C MET A 92 20.89 -26.28 -6.44
N MET A 93 21.98 -26.95 -6.04
CA MET A 93 22.76 -26.58 -4.86
C MET A 93 23.54 -25.27 -5.04
N ALA A 94 23.81 -24.86 -6.28
CA ALA A 94 24.46 -23.58 -6.56
C ALA A 94 23.57 -22.36 -6.28
N LEU A 95 22.26 -22.58 -6.08
CA LEU A 95 21.31 -21.53 -5.71
C LEU A 95 21.32 -21.23 -4.21
N GLU A 96 21.89 -22.10 -3.38
CA GLU A 96 21.92 -21.89 -1.93
C GLU A 96 22.78 -20.66 -1.58
N GLY A 97 22.20 -19.73 -0.82
CA GLY A 97 22.88 -18.51 -0.39
C GLY A 97 22.97 -17.39 -1.44
N GLN A 98 22.43 -17.58 -2.64
CA GLN A 98 22.38 -16.52 -3.63
C GLN A 98 21.44 -15.39 -3.19
N PRO A 99 21.87 -14.11 -3.27
CA PRO A 99 21.01 -12.99 -2.93
C PRO A 99 19.84 -12.92 -3.91
N VAL A 100 18.63 -12.82 -3.35
CA VAL A 100 17.39 -12.52 -4.06
C VAL A 100 16.95 -11.09 -3.72
N PRO A 101 16.48 -10.32 -4.71
CA PRO A 101 16.09 -8.92 -4.53
C PRO A 101 14.80 -8.70 -3.71
N ASP A 102 14.17 -9.76 -3.19
CA ASP A 102 12.89 -9.73 -2.47
C ASP A 102 12.94 -9.22 -1.01
N LYS A 103 14.06 -8.63 -0.55
CA LYS A 103 14.21 -8.11 0.83
C LYS A 103 14.28 -6.59 0.91
#